data_AF-A0A358STF6-F1
#
_entry.id   AF-A0A358STF6-F1
#
_cell.length_a   1.000
_cell.length_b   1.000
_cell.length_c   1.000
_cell.angle_alpha   90.00
_cell.angle_beta   90.00
_cell.angle_gamma   90.00
#
_symmetry.space_group_name_H-M   'P 1'
#
loop_
_entity.id
_entity.type
_entity.pdbx_description
1 polymer ?
#
loop_
_entity_poly.entity_id
_entity_poly.type
_entity_poly.pdbx_seq_one_letter_code
_entity_poly.pdbx_strand_id
1 'polypeptide(L)'
;MIVLATQSGVGSYDDVLYWDHMVQHLMLLMVAPPLLIAAQPITLLMHASRNPLHTWTKRAVRSPVASFLTWPAFAAAAYTVAVAVAHLTSVASLVQRNQVLHNAEHAIFLVIGYLFFLPILGQEPIRWRLSYPMRFVILVLLMPVDTFTGLVLTYGTATTPGVPVGPRPAWASSPVADLHAGGAVMWIGGDAIMFGLMMLVFLMWSMDERGATSGHGWLEGVRRANLATLVGAHERASAGPPAGQQAAGSGTGDWSARGSIDDDEHLAAYNAFLARLNRSDPGRGR
;
A
#
# COMPACT_ATOMS: atom_id res chain seq x y z
N MET A 1 2.49 11.83 -19.54
CA MET A 1 2.37 10.37 -19.34
C MET A 1 0.95 9.89 -19.60
N ILE A 2 -0.08 10.37 -18.89
CA ILE A 2 -1.49 10.06 -19.22
C ILE A 2 -1.86 10.50 -20.64
N VAL A 3 -1.45 11.71 -21.04
CA VAL A 3 -1.67 12.19 -22.43
C VAL A 3 -0.84 11.42 -23.47
N LEU A 4 0.35 10.92 -23.11
CA LEU A 4 1.14 10.07 -24.02
C LEU A 4 0.58 8.65 -24.11
N ALA A 5 -0.11 8.15 -23.08
CA ALA A 5 -0.84 6.89 -23.13
C ALA A 5 -2.17 7.02 -23.88
N THR A 6 -2.86 8.16 -23.80
CA THR A 6 -4.16 8.37 -24.46
C THR A 6 -4.08 8.93 -25.89
N GLN A 7 -2.94 9.52 -26.32
CA GLN A 7 -2.82 10.18 -27.64
C GLN A 7 -1.67 9.66 -28.54
N SER A 8 -0.85 8.70 -28.12
CA SER A 8 0.22 8.16 -28.97
C SER A 8 -0.06 6.71 -29.37
N GLY A 9 -0.89 6.54 -30.39
CA GLY A 9 -0.91 5.35 -31.26
C GLY A 9 -1.62 4.08 -30.76
N VAL A 10 -1.70 3.84 -29.43
CA VAL A 10 -2.36 2.63 -28.89
C VAL A 10 -3.88 2.80 -28.81
N GLY A 11 -4.39 4.01 -28.58
CA GLY A 11 -5.83 4.28 -28.53
C GLY A 11 -6.54 4.35 -29.89
N SER A 12 -5.80 4.37 -31.02
CA SER A 12 -6.42 4.44 -32.36
C SER A 12 -6.90 3.10 -32.90
N TYR A 13 -6.45 1.97 -32.31
CA TYR A 13 -6.79 0.63 -32.77
C TYR A 13 -7.39 -0.28 -31.70
N ASP A 14 -7.64 0.23 -30.49
CA ASP A 14 -8.26 -0.51 -29.38
C ASP A 14 -9.65 -1.07 -29.75
N ASP A 15 -10.36 -0.40 -30.66
CA ASP A 15 -11.66 -0.83 -31.21
C ASP A 15 -11.53 -1.88 -32.35
N VAL A 16 -10.31 -2.14 -32.84
CA VAL A 16 -10.05 -2.92 -34.07
C VAL A 16 -9.18 -4.16 -33.82
N LEU A 17 -8.27 -4.09 -32.84
CA LEU A 17 -7.27 -5.11 -32.53
C LEU A 17 -7.44 -5.55 -31.07
N TYR A 18 -7.76 -6.83 -30.89
CA TYR A 18 -8.00 -7.44 -29.58
C TYR A 18 -6.74 -7.42 -28.69
N TRP A 19 -5.54 -7.48 -29.29
CA TRP A 19 -4.29 -7.42 -28.53
C TRP A 19 -4.03 -6.04 -27.90
N ASP A 20 -4.37 -4.93 -28.59
CA ASP A 20 -4.27 -3.57 -28.05
C ASP A 20 -5.20 -3.42 -26.83
N HIS A 21 -6.42 -3.92 -26.97
CA HIS A 21 -7.42 -3.94 -25.90
C HIS A 21 -6.92 -4.68 -24.64
N MET A 22 -6.23 -5.82 -24.81
CA MET A 22 -5.61 -6.54 -23.71
C MET A 22 -4.47 -5.76 -23.06
N VAL A 23 -3.64 -5.04 -23.84
CA VAL A 23 -2.59 -4.17 -23.30
C VAL A 23 -3.22 -3.06 -22.45
N GLN A 24 -4.30 -2.44 -22.91
CA GLN A 24 -4.98 -1.38 -22.17
C GLN A 24 -5.58 -1.90 -20.85
N HIS A 25 -6.21 -3.07 -20.87
CA HIS A 25 -6.71 -3.72 -19.66
C HIS A 25 -5.58 -4.00 -18.65
N LEU A 26 -4.46 -4.58 -19.08
CA LEU A 26 -3.31 -4.80 -18.19
C LEU A 26 -2.74 -3.50 -17.63
N MET A 27 -2.63 -2.45 -18.45
CA MET A 27 -2.15 -1.15 -18.01
C MET A 27 -3.08 -0.53 -16.96
N LEU A 28 -4.40 -0.60 -17.14
CA LEU A 28 -5.36 -0.04 -16.20
C LEU A 28 -5.50 -0.85 -14.91
N LEU A 29 -5.36 -2.16 -14.98
CA LEU A 29 -5.63 -3.07 -13.87
C LEU A 29 -4.36 -3.34 -13.04
N MET A 30 -3.17 -3.34 -13.66
CA MET A 30 -1.91 -3.66 -12.98
C MET A 30 -0.90 -2.51 -12.90
N VAL A 31 -0.87 -1.57 -13.85
CA VAL A 31 0.18 -0.52 -13.90
C VAL A 31 -0.31 0.80 -13.31
N ALA A 32 -1.49 1.26 -13.72
CA ALA A 32 -2.09 2.50 -13.25
C ALA A 32 -2.36 2.50 -11.73
N PRO A 33 -2.84 1.41 -11.10
CA PRO A 33 -3.18 1.46 -9.68
C PRO A 33 -1.96 1.59 -8.75
N PRO A 34 -0.83 0.88 -8.96
CA PRO A 34 0.41 1.15 -8.22
C PRO A 34 0.90 2.60 -8.36
N LEU A 35 0.81 3.18 -9.57
CA LEU A 35 1.16 4.59 -9.80
C LEU A 35 0.23 5.55 -9.05
N LEU A 36 -1.07 5.26 -9.03
CA LEU A 36 -2.05 6.03 -8.26
C LEU A 36 -1.79 5.91 -6.75
N ILE A 37 -1.46 4.72 -6.25
CA ILE A 37 -1.13 4.52 -4.83
C ILE A 37 0.17 5.25 -4.47
N ALA A 38 1.16 5.27 -5.36
CA ALA A 38 2.40 6.02 -5.17
C ALA A 38 2.15 7.53 -5.04
N ALA A 39 1.11 8.06 -5.71
CA ALA A 39 0.69 9.45 -5.56
C ALA A 39 0.03 9.76 -4.20
N GLN A 40 -0.30 8.74 -3.39
CA GLN A 40 -0.98 8.85 -2.09
C GLN A 40 -2.18 9.82 -2.09
N PRO A 41 -3.16 9.63 -3.00
CA PRO A 41 -4.25 10.57 -3.19
C PRO A 41 -5.07 10.78 -1.91
N ILE A 42 -5.23 9.76 -1.06
CA ILE A 42 -5.97 9.90 0.21
C ILE A 42 -5.15 10.70 1.21
N THR A 43 -3.83 10.52 1.27
CA THR A 43 -2.95 11.30 2.14
C THR A 43 -2.90 12.77 1.72
N LEU A 44 -2.85 13.05 0.41
CA LEU A 44 -2.96 14.40 -0.14
C LEU A 44 -4.32 15.01 0.13
N LEU A 45 -5.41 14.25 -0.03
CA LEU A 45 -6.76 14.72 0.29
C LEU A 45 -6.91 15.02 1.79
N MET A 46 -6.32 14.21 2.66
CA MET A 46 -6.31 14.47 4.11
C MET A 46 -5.47 15.69 4.48
N HIS A 47 -4.36 15.97 3.78
CA HIS A 47 -3.54 17.17 4.00
C HIS A 47 -4.16 18.43 3.41
N ALA A 48 -4.83 18.32 2.26
CA ALA A 48 -5.48 19.45 1.59
C ALA A 48 -6.85 19.79 2.20
N SER A 49 -7.50 18.84 2.87
CA SER A 49 -8.83 19.03 3.45
C SER A 49 -8.76 19.73 4.82
N ARG A 50 -9.12 21.01 4.85
CA ARG A 50 -9.54 21.70 6.09
C ARG A 50 -11.03 21.42 6.38
N ASN A 51 -11.36 21.37 7.67
CA ASN A 51 -12.67 20.97 8.24
C ASN A 51 -13.85 21.65 7.51
N PRO A 52 -14.93 20.93 7.09
CA PRO A 52 -15.51 19.67 7.62
C PRO A 52 -15.24 18.37 6.83
N LEU A 53 -14.62 18.43 5.65
CA LEU A 53 -14.42 17.25 4.79
C LEU A 53 -13.45 16.21 5.39
N HIS A 54 -12.46 16.65 6.17
CA HIS A 54 -11.49 15.77 6.83
C HIS A 54 -12.14 14.78 7.82
N THR A 55 -13.19 15.21 8.52
CA THR A 55 -13.91 14.37 9.50
C THR A 55 -14.77 13.32 8.80
N TRP A 56 -15.38 13.69 7.66
CA TRP A 56 -16.18 12.79 6.83
C TRP A 56 -15.29 11.74 6.15
N THR A 57 -14.15 12.14 5.58
CA THR A 57 -13.16 11.24 4.98
C THR A 57 -12.60 10.25 6.01
N LYS A 58 -12.24 10.70 7.22
CA LYS A 58 -11.81 9.77 8.30
C LYS A 58 -12.89 8.77 8.67
N ARG A 59 -14.16 9.19 8.68
CA ARG A 59 -15.29 8.31 9.03
C ARG A 59 -15.61 7.32 7.92
N ALA A 60 -15.52 7.75 6.66
CA ALA A 60 -15.68 6.88 5.49
C ALA A 60 -14.57 5.83 5.42
N VAL A 61 -13.30 6.22 5.60
CA VAL A 61 -12.12 5.32 5.59
C VAL A 61 -12.16 4.32 6.75
N ARG A 62 -12.69 4.72 7.91
CA ARG A 62 -12.86 3.82 9.08
C ARG A 62 -14.17 3.03 9.09
N SER A 63 -15.00 3.15 8.05
CA SER A 63 -16.27 2.43 7.99
C SER A 63 -16.05 0.92 7.85
N PRO A 64 -16.99 0.09 8.36
CA PRO A 64 -16.92 -1.36 8.14
C PRO A 64 -16.98 -1.72 6.66
N VAL A 65 -17.64 -0.91 5.83
CA VAL A 65 -17.69 -1.07 4.37
C VAL A 65 -16.32 -0.88 3.75
N ALA A 66 -15.60 0.21 4.09
CA ALA A 66 -14.24 0.42 3.64
C ALA A 66 -13.30 -0.69 4.15
N SER A 67 -13.49 -1.16 5.38
CA SER A 67 -12.75 -2.29 5.94
C SER A 67 -13.01 -3.60 5.19
N PHE A 68 -14.22 -3.82 4.68
CA PHE A 68 -14.57 -5.00 3.89
C PHE A 68 -14.02 -4.89 2.46
N LEU A 69 -14.20 -3.74 1.80
CA LEU A 69 -13.67 -3.50 0.45
C LEU A 69 -12.14 -3.58 0.38
N THR A 70 -11.46 -3.18 1.45
CA THR A 70 -9.99 -3.25 1.55
C THR A 70 -9.48 -4.56 2.14
N TRP A 71 -10.36 -5.54 2.35
CA TRP A 71 -9.96 -6.87 2.80
C TRP A 71 -9.23 -7.60 1.65
N PRO A 72 -7.99 -8.08 1.84
CA PRO A 72 -7.17 -8.63 0.76
C PRO A 72 -7.81 -9.81 0.03
N ALA A 73 -8.55 -10.66 0.73
CA ALA A 73 -9.24 -11.79 0.09
C ALA A 73 -10.44 -11.35 -0.75
N PHE A 74 -11.16 -10.29 -0.33
CA PHE A 74 -12.19 -9.69 -1.17
C PHE A 74 -11.59 -9.06 -2.42
N ALA A 75 -10.49 -8.31 -2.28
CA ALA A 75 -9.82 -7.69 -3.42
C ALA A 75 -9.27 -8.72 -4.41
N ALA A 76 -8.68 -9.80 -3.91
CA ALA A 76 -8.26 -10.95 -4.72
C ALA A 76 -9.45 -11.61 -5.45
N ALA A 77 -10.54 -11.87 -4.73
CA ALA A 77 -11.74 -12.46 -5.34
C ALA A 77 -12.37 -11.53 -6.39
N ALA A 78 -12.45 -10.22 -6.11
CA ALA A 78 -12.96 -9.21 -7.02
C ALA A 78 -12.11 -9.11 -8.29
N TYR A 79 -10.78 -9.18 -8.15
CA TYR A 79 -9.86 -9.27 -9.28
C TYR A 79 -10.17 -10.49 -10.15
N THR A 80 -10.21 -11.69 -9.54
CA THR A 80 -10.45 -12.95 -10.27
C THR A 80 -11.78 -12.93 -11.00
N VAL A 81 -12.83 -12.46 -10.33
CA VAL A 81 -14.17 -12.36 -10.92
C VAL A 81 -14.18 -11.34 -12.05
N ALA A 82 -13.57 -10.17 -11.89
CA ALA A 82 -13.53 -9.15 -12.93
C ALA A 82 -12.81 -9.64 -14.18
N VAL A 83 -11.63 -10.25 -14.01
CA VAL A 83 -10.86 -10.84 -15.12
C VAL A 83 -11.67 -11.94 -15.81
N ALA A 84 -12.23 -12.89 -15.06
CA ALA A 84 -13.00 -13.99 -15.62
C ALA A 84 -14.27 -13.51 -16.34
N VAL A 85 -15.02 -12.58 -15.74
CA VAL A 85 -16.26 -12.05 -16.34
C VAL A 85 -15.96 -11.27 -17.62
N ALA A 86 -14.96 -10.38 -17.58
CA ALA A 86 -14.62 -9.54 -18.72
C ALA A 86 -14.10 -10.32 -19.93
N HIS A 87 -13.43 -11.46 -19.73
CA HIS A 87 -12.74 -12.16 -20.82
C HIS A 87 -13.36 -13.51 -21.20
N LEU A 88 -13.99 -14.21 -20.24
CA LEU A 88 -14.50 -15.57 -20.46
C LEU A 88 -16.02 -15.65 -20.66
N THR A 89 -16.73 -14.54 -20.44
CA THR A 89 -18.21 -14.52 -20.52
C THR A 89 -18.72 -13.69 -21.69
N SER A 90 -20.01 -13.81 -21.98
CA SER A 90 -20.69 -13.02 -23.02
C SER A 90 -20.61 -11.51 -22.78
N VAL A 91 -20.31 -11.07 -21.55
CA VAL A 91 -20.08 -9.65 -21.22
C VAL A 91 -18.99 -9.05 -22.10
N ALA A 92 -17.94 -9.81 -22.42
CA ALA A 92 -16.86 -9.39 -23.32
C ALA A 92 -17.40 -8.88 -24.67
N SER A 93 -18.34 -9.63 -25.25
CA SER A 93 -18.95 -9.30 -26.54
C SER A 93 -19.95 -8.15 -26.46
N LEU A 94 -20.57 -7.94 -25.30
CA LEU A 94 -21.47 -6.82 -25.06
C LEU A 94 -20.70 -5.51 -24.89
N VAL A 95 -19.58 -5.56 -24.17
CA VAL A 95 -18.70 -4.42 -23.93
C VAL A 95 -18.10 -3.91 -25.24
N GLN A 96 -17.59 -4.80 -26.10
CA GLN A 96 -17.07 -4.41 -27.42
C GLN A 96 -18.10 -3.74 -28.34
N ARG A 97 -19.40 -3.97 -28.12
CA ARG A 97 -20.46 -3.36 -28.93
C ARG A 97 -20.93 -2.02 -28.40
N ASN A 98 -20.58 -1.68 -27.16
CA ASN A 98 -21.10 -0.49 -26.48
C ASN A 98 -19.99 0.26 -25.74
N GLN A 99 -19.58 1.39 -26.31
CA GLN A 99 -18.54 2.26 -25.74
C GLN A 99 -18.84 2.73 -24.30
N VAL A 100 -20.11 2.87 -23.90
CA VAL A 100 -20.45 3.26 -22.52
C VAL A 100 -20.09 2.13 -21.55
N LEU A 101 -20.37 0.88 -21.93
CA LEU A 101 -20.03 -0.29 -21.11
C LEU A 101 -18.52 -0.51 -21.09
N HIS A 102 -17.83 -0.25 -22.20
CA HIS A 102 -16.37 -0.31 -22.28
C HIS A 102 -15.68 0.71 -21.36
N ASN A 103 -16.14 1.95 -21.36
CA ASN A 103 -15.64 2.96 -20.41
C ASN A 103 -15.96 2.61 -18.95
N ALA A 104 -17.13 2.01 -18.69
CA ALA A 104 -17.49 1.55 -17.36
C ALA A 104 -16.58 0.39 -16.91
N GLU A 105 -16.25 -0.55 -17.79
CA GLU A 105 -15.31 -1.65 -17.53
C GLU A 105 -13.92 -1.11 -17.17
N HIS A 106 -13.39 -0.15 -17.92
CA HIS A 106 -12.13 0.50 -17.59
C HIS A 106 -12.13 1.14 -16.19
N ALA A 107 -13.21 1.82 -15.83
CA ALA A 107 -13.35 2.40 -14.51
C ALA A 107 -13.41 1.32 -13.41
N ILE A 108 -14.13 0.23 -13.65
CA ILE A 108 -14.23 -0.91 -12.73
C ILE A 108 -12.85 -1.57 -12.55
N PHE A 109 -12.10 -1.78 -13.62
CA PHE A 109 -10.75 -2.35 -13.58
C PHE A 109 -9.79 -1.50 -12.79
N LEU A 110 -9.83 -0.19 -13.00
CA LEU A 110 -9.01 0.75 -12.23
C LEU A 110 -9.37 0.73 -10.74
N VAL A 111 -10.65 0.66 -10.40
CA VAL A 111 -11.12 0.56 -9.00
C VAL A 111 -10.70 -0.76 -8.36
N ILE A 112 -10.90 -1.89 -9.05
CA ILE A 112 -10.55 -3.22 -8.55
C ILE A 112 -9.04 -3.36 -8.40
N GLY A 113 -8.27 -2.90 -9.39
CA GLY A 113 -6.82 -2.85 -9.32
C GLY A 113 -6.36 -1.97 -8.15
N TYR A 114 -6.97 -0.80 -7.95
CA TYR A 114 -6.67 0.04 -6.79
C TYR A 114 -6.94 -0.70 -5.47
N LEU A 115 -8.11 -1.33 -5.30
CA LEU A 115 -8.45 -2.11 -4.11
C LEU A 115 -7.49 -3.29 -3.88
N PHE A 116 -7.02 -3.93 -4.95
CA PHE A 116 -6.07 -5.04 -4.88
C PHE A 116 -4.67 -4.59 -4.47
N PHE A 117 -4.15 -3.51 -5.06
CA PHE A 117 -2.82 -3.02 -4.76
C PHE A 117 -2.73 -2.22 -3.46
N LEU A 118 -3.85 -1.67 -2.98
CA LEU A 118 -3.91 -0.87 -1.76
C LEU A 118 -3.33 -1.60 -0.53
N PRO A 119 -3.71 -2.85 -0.20
CA PRO A 119 -3.12 -3.58 0.92
C PRO A 119 -1.70 -4.14 0.64
N ILE A 120 -1.24 -4.15 -0.61
CA ILE A 120 0.07 -4.67 -1.04
C ILE A 120 1.13 -3.57 -1.04
N LEU A 121 0.84 -2.41 -1.63
CA LEU A 121 1.77 -1.30 -1.82
C LEU A 121 1.38 -0.04 -1.03
N GLY A 122 0.13 0.07 -0.60
CA GLY A 122 -0.37 1.26 0.07
C GLY A 122 0.27 1.49 1.43
N GLN A 123 0.73 2.72 1.65
CA GLN A 123 1.12 3.24 2.97
C GLN A 123 -0.02 4.02 3.65
N GLU A 124 -1.19 4.04 3.02
CA GLU A 124 -2.37 4.75 3.51
C GLU A 124 -2.92 4.10 4.80
N PRO A 125 -3.65 4.85 5.65
CA PRO A 125 -4.12 4.36 6.95
C PRO A 125 -5.28 3.36 6.80
N ILE A 126 -4.96 2.16 6.35
CA ILE A 126 -5.89 1.04 6.18
C ILE A 126 -5.79 0.14 7.41
N ARG A 127 -6.91 -0.48 7.79
CA ARG A 127 -6.98 -1.41 8.93
C ARG A 127 -6.10 -2.65 8.75
N TRP A 128 -5.92 -3.09 7.51
CA TRP A 128 -5.24 -4.33 7.17
C TRP A 128 -3.80 -4.03 6.75
N ARG A 129 -2.84 -4.50 7.54
CA ARG A 129 -1.42 -4.48 7.20
C ARG A 129 -0.97 -5.90 6.92
N LEU A 130 -0.65 -6.20 5.66
CA LEU A 130 -0.07 -7.50 5.32
C LEU A 130 1.44 -7.49 5.53
N SER A 131 1.92 -8.59 6.10
CA SER A 131 3.35 -8.92 6.14
C SER A 131 3.87 -9.10 4.72
N TYR A 132 5.16 -8.78 4.49
CA TYR A 132 5.79 -8.93 3.17
C TYR A 132 5.63 -10.34 2.57
N PRO A 133 5.77 -11.44 3.33
CA PRO A 133 5.54 -12.79 2.80
C PRO A 133 4.10 -13.02 2.34
N MET A 134 3.11 -12.46 3.04
CA MET A 134 1.71 -12.63 2.65
C MET A 134 1.37 -11.88 1.36
N ARG A 135 2.02 -10.73 1.12
CA ARG A 135 1.92 -9.99 -0.15
C ARG A 135 2.43 -10.85 -1.31
N PHE A 136 3.57 -11.51 -1.13
CA PHE A 136 4.13 -12.47 -2.09
C PHE A 136 3.17 -13.62 -2.40
N VAL A 137 2.63 -14.27 -1.37
CA VAL A 137 1.69 -15.39 -1.52
C VAL A 137 0.48 -14.97 -2.34
N ILE A 138 -0.09 -13.78 -2.07
CA ILE A 138 -1.23 -13.27 -2.83
C ILE A 138 -0.87 -13.03 -4.30
N LEU A 139 0.27 -12.39 -4.59
CA LEU A 139 0.70 -12.16 -5.97
C LEU A 139 0.89 -13.47 -6.74
N VAL A 140 1.52 -14.47 -6.13
CA VAL A 140 1.69 -15.81 -6.72
C VAL A 140 0.35 -16.52 -6.90
N LEU A 141 -0.59 -16.37 -5.97
CA LEU A 141 -1.91 -16.99 -6.06
C LEU A 141 -2.76 -16.40 -7.19
N LEU A 142 -2.54 -15.13 -7.56
CA LEU A 142 -3.27 -14.47 -8.63
C LEU A 142 -2.64 -14.66 -10.02
N MET A 143 -1.33 -14.90 -10.14
CA MET A 143 -0.69 -15.20 -11.44
C MET A 143 -1.46 -16.28 -12.26
N PRO A 144 -1.89 -17.42 -11.68
CA PRO A 144 -2.66 -18.42 -12.40
C PRO A 144 -3.96 -17.90 -13.02
N VAL A 145 -4.56 -16.84 -12.48
CA VAL A 145 -5.79 -16.24 -13.03
C VAL A 145 -5.49 -15.65 -14.41
N ASP A 146 -4.43 -14.87 -14.53
CA ASP A 146 -4.03 -14.23 -15.78
C ASP A 146 -3.47 -15.25 -16.76
N THR A 147 -2.66 -16.20 -16.28
CA THR A 147 -2.16 -17.33 -17.06
C THR A 147 -3.30 -18.16 -17.64
N PHE A 148 -4.26 -18.58 -16.81
CA PHE A 148 -5.37 -19.44 -17.26
C PHE A 148 -6.28 -18.71 -18.22
N THR A 149 -6.61 -17.45 -17.94
CA THR A 149 -7.44 -16.62 -18.82
C THR A 149 -6.74 -16.41 -20.17
N GLY A 150 -5.45 -16.08 -20.15
CA GLY A 150 -4.64 -15.94 -21.36
C GLY A 150 -4.54 -17.24 -22.16
N LEU A 151 -4.40 -18.39 -21.49
CA LEU A 151 -4.36 -19.71 -22.14
C LEU A 151 -5.69 -20.04 -22.81
N VAL A 152 -6.82 -19.80 -22.13
CA VAL A 152 -8.16 -20.02 -22.68
C VAL A 152 -8.40 -19.15 -23.92
N LEU A 153 -7.94 -17.90 -23.91
CA LEU A 153 -8.02 -16.99 -25.06
C LEU A 153 -7.08 -17.45 -26.19
N THR A 154 -5.86 -17.89 -25.86
CA THR A 154 -4.85 -18.36 -26.81
C THR A 154 -5.27 -19.64 -27.55
N TYR A 155 -6.05 -20.50 -26.90
CA TYR A 155 -6.65 -21.68 -27.54
C TYR A 155 -8.11 -21.47 -27.95
N GLY A 156 -8.59 -20.23 -27.90
CA GLY A 156 -9.94 -19.86 -28.29
C GLY A 156 -10.22 -20.12 -29.77
N THR A 157 -11.50 -20.28 -30.10
CA THR A 157 -11.97 -20.44 -31.48
C THR A 157 -12.84 -19.26 -31.87
N ALA A 158 -13.38 -19.25 -33.10
CA ALA A 158 -14.25 -18.16 -33.57
C ALA A 158 -15.55 -17.98 -32.76
N THR A 159 -15.93 -18.96 -31.93
CA THR A 159 -17.08 -18.88 -31.02
C THR A 159 -16.72 -18.39 -29.62
N THR A 160 -15.44 -18.16 -29.34
CA THR A 160 -14.98 -17.64 -28.04
C THR A 160 -15.59 -16.25 -27.81
N PRO A 161 -16.15 -15.97 -26.61
CA PRO A 161 -16.65 -14.65 -26.27
C PRO A 161 -15.56 -13.58 -26.47
N GLY A 162 -15.94 -12.43 -27.03
CA GLY A 162 -15.00 -11.33 -27.26
C GLY A 162 -14.20 -11.42 -28.57
N VAL A 163 -14.44 -12.40 -29.44
CA VAL A 163 -13.92 -12.36 -30.82
C VAL A 163 -14.57 -11.19 -31.57
N PRO A 164 -13.78 -10.22 -32.09
CA PRO A 164 -14.36 -9.09 -32.79
C PRO A 164 -15.00 -9.55 -34.11
N VAL A 165 -16.27 -9.18 -34.31
CA VAL A 165 -17.12 -9.58 -35.47
C VAL A 165 -17.36 -8.44 -36.47
N GLY A 166 -16.67 -7.31 -36.31
CA GLY A 166 -16.82 -6.12 -37.15
C GLY A 166 -15.93 -6.10 -38.41
N PRO A 167 -16.17 -5.15 -39.33
CA PRO A 167 -15.31 -4.92 -40.49
C PRO A 167 -13.90 -4.55 -40.04
N ARG A 168 -12.90 -5.30 -40.52
CA ARG A 168 -11.49 -5.13 -40.16
C ARG A 168 -10.67 -4.54 -41.31
N PRO A 169 -9.60 -3.77 -41.01
CA PRO A 169 -8.63 -3.34 -42.02
C PRO A 169 -7.98 -4.53 -42.73
N ALA A 170 -7.70 -4.40 -44.02
CA ALA A 170 -7.15 -5.49 -44.85
C ALA A 170 -5.76 -5.97 -44.41
N TRP A 171 -5.05 -5.20 -43.60
CA TRP A 171 -3.74 -5.55 -43.04
C TRP A 171 -3.82 -6.25 -41.68
N ALA A 172 -5.00 -6.29 -41.04
CA ALA A 172 -5.18 -6.90 -39.74
C ALA A 172 -5.21 -8.44 -39.85
N SER A 173 -4.68 -9.11 -38.83
CA SER A 173 -4.70 -10.57 -38.73
C SER A 173 -6.13 -11.11 -38.61
N SER A 174 -6.30 -12.43 -38.80
CA SER A 174 -7.62 -13.04 -38.64
C SER A 174 -8.16 -12.83 -37.22
N PRO A 175 -9.49 -12.74 -37.02
CA PRO A 175 -10.10 -12.52 -35.71
C PRO A 175 -9.60 -13.46 -34.62
N VAL A 176 -9.35 -14.71 -34.99
CA VAL A 176 -8.86 -15.76 -34.09
C VAL A 176 -7.37 -15.60 -33.82
N ALA A 177 -6.56 -15.24 -34.82
CA ALA A 177 -5.14 -14.97 -34.61
C ALA A 177 -4.92 -13.74 -33.70
N ASP A 178 -5.76 -12.72 -33.84
CA ASP A 178 -5.76 -11.51 -32.99
C ASP A 178 -6.19 -11.85 -31.54
N LEU A 179 -7.20 -12.70 -31.38
CA LEU A 179 -7.58 -13.28 -30.08
C LEU A 179 -6.40 -14.02 -29.42
N HIS A 180 -5.70 -14.85 -30.21
CA HIS A 180 -4.56 -15.61 -29.71
C HIS A 180 -3.41 -14.70 -29.26
N ALA A 181 -3.13 -13.65 -30.03
CA ALA A 181 -2.15 -12.64 -29.67
C ALA A 181 -2.56 -11.91 -28.36
N GLY A 182 -3.82 -11.51 -28.21
CA GLY A 182 -4.31 -10.90 -26.98
C GLY A 182 -4.25 -11.85 -25.78
N GLY A 183 -4.56 -13.14 -25.97
CA GLY A 183 -4.40 -14.15 -24.92
C GLY A 183 -2.95 -14.32 -24.47
N ALA A 184 -2.01 -14.33 -25.43
CA ALA A 184 -0.57 -14.38 -25.14
C ALA A 184 -0.09 -13.12 -24.41
N VAL A 185 -0.59 -11.93 -24.79
CA VAL A 185 -0.33 -10.67 -24.09
C VAL A 185 -0.86 -10.71 -22.66
N MET A 186 -2.10 -11.18 -22.46
CA MET A 186 -2.69 -11.28 -21.13
C MET A 186 -1.88 -12.21 -20.23
N TRP A 187 -1.47 -13.37 -20.75
CA TRP A 187 -0.64 -14.30 -20.01
C TRP A 187 0.75 -13.73 -19.74
N ILE A 188 1.57 -13.51 -20.77
CA ILE A 188 2.98 -13.15 -20.61
C ILE A 188 3.12 -11.75 -20.00
N GLY A 189 2.28 -10.81 -20.44
CA GLY A 189 2.26 -9.44 -19.93
C GLY A 189 1.79 -9.38 -18.48
N GLY A 190 0.70 -10.08 -18.13
CA GLY A 190 0.22 -10.16 -16.75
C GLY A 190 1.26 -10.76 -15.82
N ASP A 191 1.82 -11.92 -16.19
CA ASP A 191 2.86 -12.61 -15.44
C ASP A 191 4.11 -11.73 -15.27
N ALA A 192 4.57 -11.07 -16.33
CA ALA A 192 5.74 -10.19 -16.28
C ALA A 192 5.54 -9.01 -15.32
N ILE A 193 4.35 -8.38 -15.33
CA ILE A 193 4.02 -7.30 -14.41
C ILE A 193 3.96 -7.82 -12.96
N MET A 194 3.31 -8.97 -12.73
CA MET A 194 3.27 -9.64 -11.42
C MET A 194 4.67 -9.93 -10.88
N PHE A 195 5.58 -10.44 -11.73
CA PHE A 195 6.98 -10.65 -11.37
C PHE A 195 7.69 -9.35 -11.01
N GLY A 196 7.48 -8.27 -11.77
CA GLY A 196 8.03 -6.94 -11.47
C GLY A 196 7.56 -6.41 -10.12
N LEU A 197 6.27 -6.56 -9.81
CA LEU A 197 5.69 -6.18 -8.52
C LEU A 197 6.22 -7.04 -7.37
N MET A 198 6.40 -8.33 -7.61
CA MET A 198 6.98 -9.25 -6.64
C MET A 198 8.44 -8.88 -6.33
N MET A 199 9.22 -8.51 -7.35
CA MET A 199 10.56 -7.95 -7.18
C MET A 199 10.53 -6.63 -6.40
N LEU A 200 9.57 -5.75 -6.65
CA LEU A 200 9.41 -4.52 -5.88
C LEU A 200 9.13 -4.81 -4.39
N VAL A 201 8.21 -5.72 -4.09
CA VAL A 201 7.90 -6.14 -2.71
C VAL A 201 9.13 -6.77 -2.05
N PHE A 202 9.91 -7.56 -2.80
CA PHE A 202 11.19 -8.11 -2.31
C PHE A 202 12.16 -7.01 -1.91
N LEU A 203 12.35 -6.01 -2.77
CA LEU A 203 13.26 -4.90 -2.52
C LEU A 203 12.80 -4.08 -1.32
N MET A 204 11.49 -3.82 -1.19
CA MET A 204 10.92 -3.15 -0.02
C MET A 204 11.21 -3.94 1.26
N TRP A 205 11.02 -5.27 1.23
CA TRP A 205 11.29 -6.13 2.38
C TRP A 205 12.78 -6.12 2.74
N SER A 206 13.68 -6.27 1.76
CA SER A 206 15.13 -6.25 2.00
C SER A 206 15.61 -4.91 2.55
N MET A 207 15.05 -3.78 2.08
CA MET A 207 15.39 -2.46 2.61
C MET A 207 14.91 -2.27 4.06
N ASP A 208 13.72 -2.77 4.40
CA ASP A 208 13.18 -2.70 5.76
C ASP A 208 14.03 -3.53 6.75
N GLU A 209 14.41 -4.76 6.36
CA GLU A 209 15.31 -5.60 7.14
C GLU A 209 16.71 -4.99 7.30
N ARG A 210 17.26 -4.38 6.25
CA ARG A 210 18.54 -3.67 6.32
C ARG A 210 18.47 -2.46 7.26
N GLY A 211 17.35 -1.73 7.28
CA GLY A 211 17.13 -0.63 8.21
C GLY A 211 17.01 -1.08 9.67
N ALA A 212 16.38 -2.24 9.90
CA ALA A 212 16.29 -2.85 11.22
C ALA A 212 17.65 -3.42 11.70
N THR A 213 18.45 -3.95 10.78
CA THR A 213 19.75 -4.59 11.08
C THR A 213 20.89 -3.56 11.18
N SER A 214 20.78 -2.42 10.48
CA SER A 214 21.70 -1.29 10.65
C SER A 214 21.39 -0.64 11.99
N GLY A 215 22.31 -0.65 12.95
CA GLY A 215 22.11 -0.28 14.37
C GLY A 215 21.41 1.06 14.70
N HIS A 216 21.10 1.89 13.70
CA HIS A 216 20.20 3.03 13.80
C HIS A 216 18.74 2.65 14.11
N GLY A 217 18.25 1.47 13.70
CA GLY A 217 16.88 1.03 13.96
C GLY A 217 16.58 0.83 15.45
N TRP A 218 17.52 0.20 16.18
CA TRP A 218 17.43 0.07 17.63
C TRP A 218 17.52 1.42 18.34
N LEU A 219 18.48 2.27 17.93
CA LEU A 219 18.66 3.62 18.51
C LEU A 219 17.42 4.51 18.31
N GLU A 220 16.79 4.46 17.13
CA GLU A 220 15.58 5.22 16.84
C GLU A 220 14.36 4.66 17.61
N GLY A 221 14.31 3.34 17.82
CA GLY A 221 13.32 2.70 18.69
C GLY A 221 13.42 3.17 20.14
N VAL A 222 14.63 3.18 20.71
CA VAL A 222 14.90 3.69 22.06
C VAL A 222 14.60 5.19 22.13
N ARG A 223 15.00 5.97 21.12
CA ARG A 223 14.72 7.41 21.03
C ARG A 223 13.22 7.71 21.04
N ARG A 224 12.41 6.97 20.26
CA ARG A 224 10.95 7.13 20.21
C ARG A 224 10.27 6.76 21.52
N ALA A 225 10.72 5.68 22.17
CA ALA A 225 10.22 5.29 23.47
C ALA A 225 10.49 6.37 24.54
N ASN A 226 11.70 6.92 24.56
CA ASN A 226 12.06 8.03 25.44
C ASN A 226 11.31 9.34 25.13
N LEU A 227 11.08 9.64 23.85
CA LEU A 227 10.25 10.80 23.48
C LEU A 227 8.81 10.65 23.95
N ALA A 228 8.22 9.45 23.81
CA ALA A 228 6.86 9.18 24.27
C ALA A 228 6.71 9.30 25.79
N THR A 229 7.70 8.83 26.57
CA THR A 229 7.71 8.98 28.02
C THR A 229 7.86 10.45 28.44
N LEU A 230 8.72 11.21 27.76
CA LEU A 230 8.90 12.64 28.02
C LEU A 230 7.65 13.46 27.68
N VAL A 231 7.02 13.20 26.53
CA VAL A 231 5.76 13.86 26.14
C VAL A 231 4.65 13.52 27.12
N GLY A 232 4.49 12.23 27.47
CA GLY A 232 3.48 11.82 28.45
C GLY A 232 3.76 12.32 29.89
N ALA A 233 5.02 12.58 30.25
CA ALA A 233 5.39 13.23 31.50
C ALA A 233 5.07 14.73 31.47
N HIS A 234 5.34 15.41 30.35
CA HIS A 234 5.00 16.81 30.16
C HIS A 234 3.49 17.05 30.13
N GLU A 235 2.71 16.18 29.48
CA GLU A 235 1.24 16.22 29.48
C GLU A 235 0.67 16.01 30.90
N ARG A 236 1.22 15.08 31.68
CA ARG A 236 0.83 14.88 33.08
C ARG A 236 1.19 16.08 33.96
N ALA A 237 2.34 16.71 33.72
CA ALA A 237 2.76 17.91 34.44
C ALA A 237 1.90 19.14 34.09
N SER A 238 1.45 19.25 32.83
CA SER A 238 0.60 20.35 32.35
C SER A 238 -0.89 20.14 32.63
N ALA A 239 -1.34 18.90 32.94
CA ALA A 239 -2.72 18.61 33.28
C ALA A 239 -3.16 19.12 34.67
N GLY A 240 -2.24 19.47 35.56
CA GLY A 240 -2.55 19.90 36.93
C GLY A 240 -3.20 18.77 37.78
N PRO A 241 -3.02 18.77 39.11
CA PRO A 241 -3.64 17.75 39.95
C PRO A 241 -5.18 17.83 39.87
N PRO A 242 -5.89 16.69 39.87
CA PRO A 242 -7.35 16.68 39.86
C PRO A 242 -7.86 17.46 41.08
N ALA A 243 -8.78 18.39 40.83
CA ALA A 243 -9.45 19.17 41.86
C ALA A 243 -10.27 18.24 42.76
N GLY A 244 -9.69 17.78 43.87
CA GLY A 244 -10.39 16.86 44.77
C GLY A 244 -9.70 16.45 46.07
N GLN A 245 -8.45 16.83 46.35
CA GLN A 245 -7.80 16.45 47.61
C GLN A 245 -6.89 17.55 48.15
N GLN A 246 -7.50 18.62 48.68
CA GLN A 246 -6.86 19.53 49.62
C GLN A 246 -7.79 19.75 50.82
N ALA A 247 -7.54 18.99 51.89
CA ALA A 247 -7.87 19.26 53.29
C ALA A 247 -7.45 18.01 54.10
N ALA A 248 -6.83 18.04 55.28
CA ALA A 248 -6.29 19.08 56.13
C ALA A 248 -5.30 18.38 57.08
N GLY A 249 -4.24 19.05 57.52
CA GLY A 249 -3.26 18.47 58.44
C GLY A 249 -2.22 19.48 58.88
N SER A 250 -2.60 20.34 59.82
CA SER A 250 -1.70 21.22 60.56
C SER A 250 -0.65 20.43 61.34
N GLY A 251 0.63 20.67 61.08
CA GLY A 251 1.73 20.14 61.86
C GLY A 251 3.01 20.89 61.54
N THR A 252 3.44 21.74 62.46
CA THR A 252 4.78 22.35 62.49
C THR A 252 5.83 21.24 62.46
N GLY A 253 6.45 21.02 61.30
CA GLY A 253 7.45 19.98 61.08
C GLY A 253 8.73 20.58 60.53
N ASP A 254 9.76 20.49 61.36
CA ASP A 254 11.17 20.76 61.14
C ASP A 254 11.67 20.45 59.70
N TRP A 255 12.26 21.45 59.04
CA TRP A 255 12.81 21.35 57.68
C TRP A 255 14.25 20.80 57.64
N SER A 256 14.82 20.41 58.79
CA SER A 256 16.23 20.00 58.89
C SER A 256 16.50 18.49 58.77
N ALA A 257 15.49 17.64 58.54
CA ALA A 257 15.65 16.18 58.56
C ALA A 257 15.20 15.44 57.28
N ARG A 258 15.38 16.05 56.10
CA ARG A 258 15.16 15.38 54.78
C ARG A 258 16.43 15.18 53.95
N GLY A 259 17.61 15.16 54.58
CA GLY A 259 18.80 14.54 54.01
C GLY A 259 18.86 13.08 54.48
N SER A 260 18.02 12.21 53.90
CA SER A 260 18.07 10.79 54.24
C SER A 260 19.26 10.18 53.50
N ILE A 261 20.27 9.73 54.24
CA ILE A 261 21.32 8.70 54.01
C ILE A 261 21.55 8.19 52.56
N ASP A 262 20.50 7.96 51.79
CA ASP A 262 20.50 7.63 50.36
C ASP A 262 21.16 8.73 49.49
N ASP A 263 20.95 10.02 49.81
CA ASP A 263 21.55 11.13 49.05
C ASP A 263 23.09 11.18 49.18
N ASP A 264 23.61 10.91 50.39
CA ASP A 264 25.04 10.89 50.66
C ASP A 264 25.72 9.68 49.99
N GLU A 265 25.05 8.53 49.96
CA GLU A 265 25.52 7.34 49.26
C GLU A 265 25.52 7.53 47.73
N HIS A 266 24.48 8.19 47.19
CA HIS A 266 24.40 8.55 45.77
C HIS A 266 25.49 9.55 45.37
N LEU A 267 25.77 10.56 46.21
CA LEU A 267 26.86 11.52 45.99
C LEU A 267 28.23 10.85 46.07
N ALA A 268 28.44 9.92 47.00
CA ALA A 268 29.67 9.15 47.11
C ALA A 268 29.89 8.27 45.87
N ALA A 269 28.85 7.58 45.38
CA ALA A 269 28.90 6.77 44.16
C ALA A 269 29.18 7.63 42.92
N TYR A 270 28.55 8.80 42.82
CA TYR A 270 28.77 9.75 41.73
C TYR A 270 30.20 10.29 41.70
N ASN A 271 30.74 10.67 42.86
CA ASN A 271 32.12 11.16 42.98
C ASN A 271 33.15 10.05 42.67
N ALA A 272 32.89 8.81 43.08
CA ALA A 272 33.74 7.67 42.75
C ALA A 272 33.75 7.38 41.24
N PHE A 273 32.62 7.55 40.57
CA PHE A 273 32.51 7.43 39.11
C PHE A 273 33.30 8.52 38.37
N LEU A 274 33.16 9.78 38.78
CA LEU A 274 33.94 10.90 38.21
C LEU A 274 35.46 10.69 38.39
N ALA A 275 35.88 10.17 39.55
CA ALA A 275 37.28 9.86 39.82
C ALA A 275 37.82 8.68 38.97
N ARG A 276 36.97 7.78 38.47
CA ARG A 276 37.37 6.77 37.47
C ARG A 276 37.54 7.40 36.10
N LEU A 277 36.59 8.24 35.68
CA LEU A 277 36.66 8.95 34.38
C LEU A 277 37.92 9.80 34.27
N ASN A 278 38.29 10.52 35.33
CA ASN A 278 39.48 11.36 35.35
C ASN A 278 40.80 10.55 35.38
N ARG A 279 40.75 9.28 35.82
CA ARG A 279 41.92 8.37 35.80
C ARG A 279 42.05 7.60 34.48
N SER A 280 40.96 7.45 33.73
CA SER A 280 40.94 6.77 32.43
C SER A 280 41.36 7.65 31.24
N ASP A 281 41.70 8.92 31.45
CA ASP A 281 42.28 9.78 30.41
C ASP A 281 43.75 10.16 30.70
N PRO A 282 44.73 9.23 30.53
CA PRO A 282 46.13 9.59 30.43
C PRO A 282 46.57 9.89 28.98
N GLY A 283 45.66 10.29 28.07
CA GLY A 283 45.91 10.16 26.63
C GLY A 283 45.60 11.34 25.71
N ARG A 284 45.17 12.52 26.18
CA ARG A 284 45.02 13.69 25.31
C ARG A 284 45.74 14.93 25.86
N GLY A 285 47.05 14.96 25.65
CA GLY A 285 47.84 16.14 25.96
C GLY A 285 49.32 15.98 25.65
N ARG A 286 49.67 15.71 24.38
CA ARG A 286 50.85 16.24 23.68
C ARG A 286 50.90 15.78 22.24
#